data_AF-A0A833G2H0-F1
#
_entry.id   AF-A0A833G2H0-F1
#
_cell.length_a   1.000
_cell.length_b   1.000
_cell.length_c   1.000
_cell.angle_alpha   90.00
_cell.angle_beta   90.00
_cell.angle_gamma   90.00
#
_symmetry.space_group_name_H-M   'P 1'
#
loop_
_entity.id
_entity.type
_entity.pdbx_description
1 polymer ?
#
loop_
_entity_poly.entity_id
_entity_poly.type
_entity_poly.pdbx_seq_one_letter_code
_entity_poly.pdbx_strand_id
1 'polypeptide(L)'
;MAGSTEIQRRARAALAEVDGLRRDVAAEGRHLYRTWRPRIARRSFAPAALNFAHYLALRRRDLRPLQRKLMSLGVSSLGRAEGAR
;
A
#
# COMPACT_ATOMS: atom_id res chain seq x y z
N MET A 1 -28.57 -16.99 -5.01
CA MET A 1 -27.49 -17.40 -4.07
C MET A 1 -26.09 -17.37 -4.70
N ALA A 2 -25.87 -17.90 -5.91
CA ALA A 2 -24.54 -17.93 -6.57
C ALA A 2 -23.83 -16.56 -6.70
N GLY A 3 -24.57 -15.47 -6.94
CA GLY A 3 -23.99 -14.12 -7.05
C GLY A 3 -23.37 -13.58 -5.75
N SER A 4 -23.86 -13.99 -4.58
CA SER A 4 -23.29 -13.59 -3.28
C SER A 4 -21.95 -14.28 -3.04
N THR A 5 -21.84 -15.56 -3.38
CA THR A 5 -20.60 -16.34 -3.26
C THR A 5 -19.50 -15.83 -4.19
N GLU A 6 -19.86 -15.39 -5.41
CA GLU A 6 -18.95 -14.77 -6.36
C GLU A 6 -18.35 -13.46 -5.82
N ILE A 7 -19.21 -12.56 -5.32
CA ILE A 7 -18.79 -11.29 -4.73
C ILE A 7 -17.89 -11.52 -3.52
N GLN A 8 -18.24 -12.45 -2.63
CA GLN A 8 -17.44 -12.82 -1.48
C GLN A 8 -16.06 -13.37 -1.87
N ARG A 9 -15.97 -14.19 -2.93
CA ARG A 9 -14.70 -14.72 -3.42
C ARG A 9 -13.82 -13.60 -3.96
N ARG A 10 -14.38 -12.70 -4.78
CA ARG A 10 -13.66 -11.53 -5.31
C ARG A 10 -13.18 -10.60 -4.19
N ALA A 11 -14.01 -10.36 -3.17
CA ALA A 11 -13.65 -9.55 -2.01
C ALA A 11 -12.49 -10.18 -1.21
N ARG A 12 -12.54 -11.48 -0.93
CA ARG A 12 -11.43 -12.19 -0.25
C ARG A 12 -10.13 -12.13 -1.05
N ALA A 13 -10.20 -12.30 -2.36
CA ALA A 13 -9.03 -12.19 -3.23
C ALA A 13 -8.43 -10.78 -3.22
N ALA A 14 -9.27 -9.74 -3.32
CA ALA A 14 -8.83 -8.36 -3.25
C ALA A 14 -8.22 -8.00 -1.89
N LEU A 15 -8.80 -8.49 -0.79
CA LEU A 15 -8.24 -8.32 0.55
C LEU A 15 -6.87 -8.96 0.68
N ALA A 16 -6.70 -10.20 0.21
CA ALA A 16 -5.42 -10.90 0.22
C ALA A 16 -4.33 -10.13 -0.57
N GLU A 17 -4.71 -9.53 -1.69
CA GLU A 17 -3.83 -8.70 -2.52
C GLU A 17 -3.43 -7.38 -1.82
N VAL A 18 -4.38 -6.70 -1.16
CA VAL A 18 -4.10 -5.50 -0.34
C VAL A 18 -3.18 -5.85 0.83
N ASP A 19 -3.42 -6.97 1.51
CA ASP A 19 -2.57 -7.41 2.62
C ASP A 19 -1.16 -7.79 2.15
N GLY A 20 -1.05 -8.46 1.01
CA GLY A 20 0.24 -8.71 0.35
C GLY A 20 0.98 -7.41 0.07
N LEU A 21 0.33 -6.48 -0.64
CA LEU A 21 0.88 -5.17 -0.94
C LEU A 21 1.35 -4.43 0.32
N ARG A 22 0.53 -4.42 1.38
CA ARG A 22 0.86 -3.77 2.66
C ARG A 22 2.08 -4.40 3.31
N ARG A 23 2.19 -5.74 3.31
CA ARG A 23 3.36 -6.45 3.84
C ARG A 23 4.62 -6.08 3.06
N ASP A 24 4.56 -6.09 1.74
CA ASP A 24 5.71 -5.83 0.88
C ASP A 24 6.20 -4.39 1.02
N VAL A 25 5.27 -3.42 0.98
CA VAL A 25 5.58 -2.01 1.19
C VAL A 25 6.22 -1.77 2.56
N ALA A 26 5.70 -2.42 3.60
CA ALA A 26 6.24 -2.29 4.94
C ALA A 26 7.62 -2.96 5.07
N ALA A 27 7.84 -4.11 4.44
CA ALA A 27 9.12 -4.81 4.44
C ALA A 27 10.20 -4.02 3.70
N GLU A 28 9.91 -3.58 2.48
CA GLU A 28 10.82 -2.79 1.65
C GLU A 28 11.08 -1.40 2.23
N GLY A 29 10.05 -0.70 2.69
CA GLY A 29 10.22 0.61 3.32
C GLY A 29 11.07 0.52 4.59
N ARG A 30 10.90 -0.53 5.42
CA ARG A 30 11.81 -0.77 6.56
C ARG A 30 13.23 -1.10 6.12
N HIS A 31 13.41 -1.87 5.04
CA HIS A 31 14.73 -2.16 4.50
C HIS A 31 15.43 -0.88 4.04
N LEU A 32 14.73 -0.07 3.25
CA LEU A 32 15.23 1.23 2.77
C LEU A 32 15.54 2.19 3.92
N TYR A 33 14.63 2.32 4.89
CA TYR A 33 14.85 3.15 6.07
C TYR A 33 16.09 2.73 6.88
N ARG A 34 16.40 1.43 6.99
CA ARG A 34 17.62 0.96 7.67
C ARG A 34 18.89 1.49 7.00
N THR A 35 18.90 1.64 5.68
CA THR A 35 20.04 2.23 4.94
C THR A 35 20.22 3.73 5.21
N TRP A 36 19.11 4.43 5.49
CA TRP A 36 19.12 5.86 5.78
C TRP A 36 19.40 6.18 7.24
N ARG A 37 18.97 5.29 8.16
CA ARG A 37 18.98 5.56 9.59
C ARG A 37 20.33 6.03 10.15
N PRO A 38 21.49 5.45 9.78
CA PRO A 38 22.78 5.94 10.26
C PRO A 38 23.09 7.40 9.90
N ARG A 39 22.45 7.94 8.85
CA ARG A 39 22.64 9.31 8.35
C ARG A 39 21.62 10.30 8.90
N ILE A 40 20.65 9.85 9.71
CA ILE A 40 19.61 10.71 10.29
C ILE A 40 20.02 11.14 11.69
N ALA A 41 20.59 12.35 11.80
CA ALA A 41 21.01 12.92 13.08
C ALA A 41 19.83 13.37 13.96
N ARG A 42 18.78 13.95 13.35
CA ARG A 42 17.62 14.48 14.07
C ARG A 42 16.65 13.36 14.44
N ARG A 43 16.54 13.01 15.72
CA ARG A 43 15.62 11.97 16.21
C ARG A 43 14.16 12.22 15.81
N SER A 44 13.71 13.48 15.84
CA SER A 44 12.36 13.88 15.44
C SER A 44 12.07 13.65 13.95
N PHE A 45 13.09 13.53 13.10
CA PHE A 45 12.92 13.27 11.67
C PHE A 45 12.71 11.78 11.35
N ALA A 46 13.05 10.88 12.27
CA ALA A 46 13.00 9.43 12.04
C ALA A 46 11.60 8.91 11.59
N PRO A 47 10.47 9.34 12.20
CA PRO A 47 9.15 8.90 11.76
C PRO A 47 8.81 9.36 10.33
N ALA A 48 9.17 10.61 9.99
CA ALA A 48 8.94 11.16 8.64
C ALA A 48 9.77 10.42 7.59
N ALA A 49 11.04 10.11 7.89
CA ALA A 49 11.90 9.32 7.01
C ALA A 49 11.38 7.89 6.80
N LEU A 50 10.88 7.23 7.86
CA LEU A 50 10.27 5.91 7.73
C LEU A 50 8.99 5.95 6.88
N ASN A 51 8.14 6.96 7.09
CA ASN A 51 6.95 7.17 6.28
C ASN A 51 7.31 7.38 4.80
N PHE A 52 8.31 8.20 4.53
CA PHE A 52 8.80 8.43 3.18
C PHE A 52 9.36 7.16 2.54
N ALA A 53 10.05 6.31 3.30
CA ALA A 53 10.53 5.02 2.80
C ALA A 53 9.37 4.09 2.39
N HIS A 54 8.30 4.01 3.20
CA HIS A 54 7.09 3.28 2.82
C HIS A 54 6.42 3.87 1.57
N TYR A 55 6.34 5.20 1.47
CA TYR A 55 5.79 5.87 0.29
C TYR A 55 6.58 5.55 -0.98
N LEU A 56 7.92 5.61 -0.93
CA LEU A 56 8.76 5.24 -2.08
C LEU A 56 8.58 3.77 -2.47
N ALA A 57 8.48 2.86 -1.50
CA ALA A 57 8.18 1.45 -1.79
C ALA A 57 6.81 1.32 -2.49
N LEU A 58 5.77 1.98 -1.98
CA LEU A 58 4.44 1.95 -2.59
C LEU A 58 4.43 2.52 -4.02
N ARG A 59 5.03 3.69 -4.23
CA ARG A 59 4.99 4.43 -5.50
C ARG A 59 5.68 3.74 -6.67
N ARG A 60 6.58 2.79 -6.41
CA ARG A 60 7.28 2.03 -7.45
C ARG A 60 6.42 0.91 -8.06
N ARG A 61 5.19 0.71 -7.57
CA ARG A 61 4.30 -0.38 -7.96
C ARG A 61 3.15 0.16 -8.82
N ASP A 62 2.76 -0.59 -9.84
CA ASP A 62 1.53 -0.29 -10.59
C ASP A 62 0.31 -0.76 -9.78
N LEU A 63 -0.39 0.19 -9.16
CA LEU A 63 -1.58 -0.09 -8.36
C LEU A 63 -2.88 -0.09 -9.18
N ARG A 64 -2.86 0.29 -10.47
CA ARG A 64 -4.05 0.39 -11.32
C ARG A 64 -4.83 -0.92 -11.44
N PRO A 65 -4.20 -2.12 -11.50
CA PRO A 65 -4.94 -3.38 -11.51
C PRO A 65 -5.72 -3.61 -10.21
N LEU A 66 -5.09 -3.38 -9.05
CA LEU A 66 -5.72 -3.55 -7.74
C LEU A 66 -6.83 -2.51 -7.53
N GLN A 67 -6.60 -1.25 -7.92
CA GLN A 67 -7.60 -0.19 -7.88
C GLN A 67 -8.85 -0.56 -8.68
N ARG A 68 -8.71 -1.08 -9.91
CA ARG A 68 -9.84 -1.54 -10.72
C ARG A 68 -10.63 -2.67 -10.05
N LYS A 69 -9.95 -3.64 -9.44
CA LYS A 69 -10.60 -4.72 -8.67
C LYS A 69 -11.42 -4.15 -7.51
N LEU A 70 -10.87 -3.23 -6.73
CA LEU A 70 -11.54 -2.61 -5.58
C LEU A 70 -12.70 -1.68 -6.00
N MET A 71 -12.55 -0.93 -7.10
CA MET A 71 -13.64 -0.15 -7.70
C MET A 71 -14.82 -1.03 -8.10
N SER A 72 -14.54 -2.18 -8.72
CA SER A 72 -15.59 -3.15 -9.10
C SER A 72 -16.33 -3.78 -7.91
N LEU A 73 -15.83 -3.59 -6.69
CA LEU A 73 -16.41 -4.03 -5.42
C LEU A 73 -17.02 -2.86 -4.63
N GLY A 74 -16.98 -1.62 -5.14
CA GLY A 74 -17.51 -0.43 -4.48
C GLY A 74 -16.65 0.14 -3.34
N VAL A 75 -15.39 -0.29 -3.19
CA VAL A 75 -14.54 0.02 -2.02
C VAL A 75 -13.28 0.84 -2.37
N SER A 76 -13.37 1.78 -3.31
CA SER A 76 -12.19 2.51 -3.80
C SER A 76 -11.78 3.71 -2.94
N SER A 77 -10.61 3.66 -2.29
CA SER A 77 -9.98 4.82 -1.62
C SER A 77 -8.51 5.04 -2.00
N LEU A 78 -7.90 4.15 -2.81
CA LEU A 78 -6.45 4.18 -3.12
C LEU A 78 -6.01 5.38 -3.98
N GLY A 79 -6.92 5.99 -4.74
CA GLY A 79 -6.63 7.19 -5.53
C GLY A 79 -6.38 8.45 -4.68
N ARG A 80 -6.70 8.44 -3.38
CA ARG A 80 -6.47 9.59 -2.47
C ARG A 80 -5.10 9.60 -1.80
N ALA A 81 -4.29 8.55 -2.00
CA ALA A 81 -2.95 8.46 -1.41
C ALA A 81 -1.92 9.34 -2.14
N GLU A 82 -2.18 9.67 -3.41
CA GLU A 82 -1.48 10.71 -4.15
C GLU A 82 -2.45 11.89 -4.17
N GLY A 83 -2.17 12.95 -3.40
CA GLY A 83 -3.05 14.11 -3.34
C GLY A 83 -3.42 14.56 -4.75
N ALA A 84 -4.71 14.78 -4.98
CA ALA A 84 -5.20 15.36 -6.22
C ALA A 84 -4.37 16.61 -6.50
N ARG A 85 -3.65 16.60 -7.61
CA ARG A 85 -3.30 17.85 -8.27
C ARG A 85 -4.52 18.31 -9.05
#